data_AF-A0A0W0FS89-F1
#
_entry.id   AF-A0A0W0FS89-F1
#
_cell.length_a   1.000
_cell.length_b   1.000
_cell.length_c   1.000
_cell.angle_alpha   90.00
_cell.angle_beta   90.00
_cell.angle_gamma   90.00
#
_symmetry.space_group_name_H-M   'P 1'
#
loop_
_entity.id
_entity.type
_entity.pdbx_description
1 polymer ?
#
loop_
_entity_poly.entity_id
_entity_poly.type
_entity_poly.pdbx_seq_one_letter_code
_entity_poly.pdbx_strand_id
1 'polypeptide(L)'
;MLVEPFLDRPSKQKSISRLNWGTTLDDLGNIPATEHAGLVSRNTLPAAQLVSAATWNRDLMRARGIAMGKEHHGKDVHVAPGPGIDLFCVSQGRRNWESSCADPFLMGEAAYETISGMQQTGV
;
A
#
# COMPACT_ATOMS: atom_id res chain seq x y z
N MET A 1 27.55 -0.93 16.14
CA MET A 1 26.69 0.23 16.41
C MET A 1 25.37 -0.05 15.73
N LEU A 2 24.38 -0.55 16.49
CA LEU A 2 23.07 -0.90 15.95
C LEU A 2 22.30 0.41 15.74
N VAL A 3 22.06 0.75 14.48
CA VAL A 3 21.15 1.83 14.11
C VAL A 3 19.75 1.27 14.28
N GLU A 4 19.05 1.70 15.33
CA GLU A 4 17.62 1.45 15.49
C GLU A 4 16.89 1.90 14.20
N PRO A 5 16.05 1.05 13.58
CA PRO A 5 15.27 1.47 12.43
C PRO A 5 14.20 2.49 12.91
N PHE A 6 14.46 3.77 12.67
CA PHE A 6 13.56 4.89 12.96
C PHE A 6 12.22 4.85 12.18
N LEU A 7 12.02 3.88 11.28
CA LEU A 7 11.02 3.96 10.21
C LEU A 7 9.79 3.04 10.34
N ASP A 8 9.50 2.43 11.49
CA ASP A 8 8.44 1.40 11.57
C ASP A 8 7.45 1.60 12.73
N ARG A 9 7.00 2.84 12.97
CA ARG A 9 5.83 3.10 13.83
C ARG A 9 4.66 3.56 12.97
N PRO A 10 3.50 2.88 12.99
CA PRO A 10 2.31 3.41 12.33
C PRO A 10 1.97 4.78 12.93
N SER A 11 1.81 5.78 12.07
CA SER A 11 1.48 7.14 12.51
C SER A 11 0.00 7.20 12.87
N LYS A 12 -0.28 7.65 14.10
CA LYS A 12 -1.65 7.94 14.54
C LYS A 12 -1.91 9.43 14.40
N GLN A 13 -2.98 9.78 13.69
CA GLN A 13 -3.40 11.17 13.60
C GLN A 13 -4.08 11.60 14.92
N LYS A 14 -3.91 12.87 15.31
CA LYS A 14 -4.46 13.39 16.58
C LYS A 14 -5.99 13.39 16.54
N SER A 15 -6.61 12.69 17.48
CA SER A 15 -8.05 12.78 17.72
C SER A 15 -8.44 14.08 18.42
N ILE A 16 -9.60 14.62 18.08
CA ILE A 16 -10.21 15.77 18.76
C ILE A 16 -11.56 15.31 19.31
N SER A 17 -11.54 14.78 20.53
CA SER A 17 -12.72 14.18 21.18
C SER A 17 -13.90 15.15 21.34
N ARG A 18 -13.62 16.44 21.60
CA ARG A 18 -14.65 17.49 21.70
C ARG A 18 -15.50 17.70 20.43
N LEU A 19 -15.02 17.22 19.27
CA LEU A 19 -15.74 17.29 17.99
C LEU A 19 -16.23 15.92 17.52
N ASN A 20 -16.15 14.89 18.37
CA ASN A 20 -16.36 13.49 17.96
C ASN A 20 -15.43 13.07 16.79
N TRP A 21 -14.23 13.65 16.71
CA TRP A 21 -13.24 13.29 15.70
C TRP A 21 -12.33 12.18 16.22
N GLY A 22 -12.50 10.97 15.71
CA GLY A 22 -11.75 9.77 16.10
C GLY A 22 -10.27 9.80 15.70
N THR A 23 -9.50 8.82 16.15
CA THR A 23 -8.13 8.59 15.68
C THR A 23 -8.16 7.83 14.37
N THR A 24 -7.46 8.31 13.34
CA THR A 24 -7.16 7.52 12.14
C THR A 24 -5.80 6.85 12.31
N LEU A 25 -5.70 5.63 11.80
CA LEU A 25 -4.47 4.84 11.76
C LEU A 25 -4.01 4.75 10.29
N ASP A 26 -2.77 5.17 10.05
CA ASP A 26 -2.13 5.06 8.75
C ASP A 26 -1.08 3.94 8.79
N ASP A 27 -0.97 3.18 7.70
CA ASP A 27 -0.05 2.04 7.56
C ASP A 27 0.91 2.24 6.37
N LEU A 28 1.74 1.26 6.00
CA LEU A 28 2.56 1.31 4.79
C LEU A 28 1.77 0.78 3.59
N GLY A 29 1.12 1.65 2.81
CA GLY A 29 0.12 1.22 1.82
C GLY A 29 0.62 0.44 0.59
N ASN A 30 1.94 0.27 0.39
CA ASN A 30 2.51 -0.44 -0.76
C ASN A 30 3.27 -1.73 -0.40
N ILE A 31 3.34 -2.05 0.90
CA ILE A 31 4.02 -3.22 1.46
C ILE A 31 3.04 -3.82 2.47
N PRO A 32 2.89 -5.16 2.59
CA PRO A 32 2.15 -5.71 3.72
C PRO A 32 2.70 -5.16 5.03
N ALA A 33 1.83 -4.58 5.88
CA ALA A 33 2.21 -3.94 7.12
C ALA A 33 3.20 -4.77 7.94
N THR A 34 4.34 -4.18 8.27
CA THR A 34 5.25 -4.73 9.28
C THR A 34 4.74 -4.29 10.65
N GLU A 35 4.27 -5.25 11.45
CA GLU A 35 4.24 -5.08 12.89
C GLU A 35 5.21 -6.07 13.54
N HIS A 36 5.97 -5.56 14.51
CA HIS A 36 7.05 -6.25 15.23
C HIS A 36 6.58 -7.49 16.05
N ALA A 37 5.30 -7.89 15.98
CA ALA A 37 4.69 -8.87 16.87
C ALA A 37 3.69 -9.86 16.19
N GLY A 38 4.14 -10.55 15.14
CA GLY A 38 4.01 -12.01 15.06
C GLY A 38 2.67 -12.77 14.96
N LEU A 39 1.46 -12.19 14.94
CA LEU A 39 0.23 -13.04 15.06
C LEU A 39 -0.99 -12.69 14.18
N VAL A 40 -0.87 -11.89 13.12
CA VAL A 40 -1.94 -11.72 12.12
C VAL A 40 -1.58 -12.45 10.83
N SER A 41 -2.50 -13.31 10.35
CA SER A 41 -2.35 -14.14 9.15
C SER A 41 -1.98 -13.29 7.93
N ARG A 42 -0.80 -13.56 7.37
CA ARG A 42 -0.17 -12.81 6.27
C ARG A 42 -0.73 -13.29 4.93
N ASN A 43 -1.13 -12.38 4.03
CA ASN A 43 -1.25 -12.72 2.63
C ASN A 43 0.00 -12.20 1.91
N THR A 44 0.92 -13.10 1.53
CA THR A 44 2.12 -12.74 0.74
C THR A 44 1.75 -12.54 -0.73
N LEU A 45 0.81 -11.63 -1.00
CA LEU A 45 0.60 -11.14 -2.36
C LEU A 45 1.91 -10.54 -2.87
N PRO A 46 2.17 -10.52 -4.19
CA PRO A 46 3.32 -9.81 -4.70
C PRO A 46 3.23 -8.35 -4.26
N ALA A 47 4.02 -8.00 -3.26
CA ALA A 47 4.06 -6.66 -2.68
C ALA A 47 4.46 -5.64 -3.75
N ALA A 48 5.24 -6.06 -4.75
CA ALA A 48 5.64 -5.26 -5.88
C ALA A 48 4.49 -4.98 -6.86
N GLN A 49 4.08 -3.72 -6.95
CA GLN A 49 3.21 -3.18 -8.00
C GLN A 49 3.73 -3.54 -9.40
N LEU A 50 5.06 -3.57 -9.58
CA LEU A 50 5.77 -3.98 -10.80
C LEU A 50 5.35 -5.37 -11.31
N VAL A 51 5.22 -6.36 -10.43
CA VAL A 51 4.89 -7.74 -10.83
C VAL A 51 3.45 -7.82 -11.34
N SER A 52 2.54 -7.07 -10.71
CA SER A 52 1.15 -6.98 -11.16
C SER A 52 1.03 -6.21 -12.47
N ALA A 53 1.80 -5.12 -12.62
CA ALA A 53 1.90 -4.36 -13.86
C ALA A 53 2.46 -5.18 -15.03
N ALA A 54 3.43 -6.05 -14.77
CA ALA A 54 4.01 -6.93 -15.78
C ALA A 54 2.99 -7.95 -16.37
N THR A 55 1.87 -8.21 -15.69
CA THR A 55 0.81 -9.09 -16.22
C THR A 55 -0.08 -8.44 -17.27
N TRP A 56 -0.08 -7.10 -17.36
CA TRP A 56 -0.99 -6.32 -18.24
C TRP A 56 -2.48 -6.67 -18.08
N ASN A 57 -2.88 -7.22 -16.93
CA ASN A 57 -4.24 -7.65 -16.67
C ASN A 57 -4.90 -6.80 -15.58
N ARG A 58 -5.88 -5.99 -15.98
CA ARG A 58 -6.64 -5.08 -15.10
C ARG A 58 -7.38 -5.82 -13.98
N ASP A 59 -7.94 -6.98 -14.28
CA ASP A 59 -8.70 -7.76 -13.30
C ASP A 59 -7.79 -8.30 -12.19
N LEU A 60 -6.57 -8.71 -12.54
CA LEU A 60 -5.56 -9.14 -11.55
C LEU A 60 -5.08 -7.97 -10.69
N MET A 61 -4.89 -6.78 -11.27
CA MET A 61 -4.53 -5.57 -10.53
C MET A 61 -5.62 -5.19 -9.53
N ARG A 62 -6.89 -5.21 -9.95
CA ARG A 62 -8.05 -4.94 -9.09
C ARG A 62 -8.19 -5.97 -7.97
N ALA A 63 -8.05 -7.26 -8.30
CA ALA A 63 -8.12 -8.34 -7.31
C ALA A 63 -7.03 -8.20 -6.23
N ARG A 64 -5.81 -7.79 -6.62
CA ARG A 64 -4.74 -7.45 -5.68
C ARG A 64 -5.14 -6.27 -4.79
N GLY A 65 -5.65 -5.18 -5.36
CA GLY A 65 -6.12 -4.01 -4.60
C GLY A 65 -7.19 -4.36 -3.56
N ILE A 66 -8.17 -5.19 -3.95
CA ILE A 66 -9.23 -5.68 -3.03
C ILE A 66 -8.62 -6.51 -1.90
N ALA A 67 -7.69 -7.42 -2.21
CA ALA A 67 -7.08 -8.26 -1.20
C ALA A 67 -6.21 -7.46 -0.22
N MET A 68 -5.51 -6.42 -0.70
CA MET A 68 -4.78 -5.47 0.14
C MET A 68 -5.72 -4.66 1.02
N GLY A 69 -6.80 -4.10 0.47
CA GLY A 69 -7.74 -3.30 1.25
C GLY A 69 -8.42 -4.10 2.37
N LYS A 70 -8.75 -5.38 2.13
CA LYS A 70 -9.23 -6.30 3.18
C LYS A 70 -8.23 -6.52 4.31
N GLU A 71 -6.93 -6.58 3.99
CA GLU A 71 -5.89 -6.73 5.00
C GLU A 71 -5.75 -5.48 5.87
N HIS A 72 -5.75 -4.29 5.26
CA HIS A 72 -5.68 -3.02 5.98
C HIS A 72 -6.93 -2.78 6.83
N HIS A 73 -8.11 -3.09 6.29
CA HIS A 73 -9.35 -3.05 7.05
C HIS A 73 -9.31 -4.02 8.25
N GLY A 74 -8.70 -5.21 8.09
CA GLY A 74 -8.53 -6.16 9.18
C GLY A 74 -7.57 -5.71 10.28
N LYS A 75 -6.73 -4.69 10.01
CA LYS A 75 -5.77 -4.09 10.96
C LYS A 75 -6.29 -2.77 11.55
N ASP A 76 -7.55 -2.43 11.34
CA ASP A 76 -8.15 -1.13 11.71
C ASP A 76 -7.41 0.07 11.11
N VAL A 77 -6.78 -0.12 9.95
CA VAL A 77 -6.12 0.94 9.19
C VAL A 77 -7.16 1.65 8.36
N HIS A 78 -7.17 2.97 8.47
CA HIS A 78 -8.15 3.83 7.81
C HIS A 78 -7.57 4.43 6.52
N VAL A 79 -6.25 4.53 6.43
CA VAL A 79 -5.56 5.07 5.26
C VAL A 79 -4.34 4.19 4.98
N ALA A 80 -4.30 3.63 3.78
CA ALA A 80 -3.13 2.92 3.25
C ALA A 80 -2.44 3.83 2.20
N PRO A 81 -1.34 4.54 2.53
CA PRO A 81 -0.60 5.38 1.60
C PRO A 81 0.07 4.53 0.52
N GLY A 82 -0.61 4.42 -0.61
CA GLY A 82 -0.20 3.71 -1.81
C GLY A 82 -1.27 3.90 -2.89
N PRO A 83 -1.02 3.52 -4.15
CA PRO A 83 0.18 2.89 -4.71
C PRO A 83 1.29 3.89 -5.07
N GLY A 84 2.53 3.40 -5.19
CA GLY A 84 3.64 4.16 -5.75
C GLY A 84 3.42 4.47 -7.23
N ILE A 85 3.40 5.76 -7.57
CA ILE A 85 3.18 6.26 -8.95
C ILE A 85 4.45 6.88 -9.54
N ASP A 86 5.61 6.52 -9.01
CA ASP A 86 6.90 7.03 -9.48
C ASP A 86 7.25 6.39 -10.83
N LEU A 87 7.67 7.22 -11.79
CA LEU A 87 8.17 6.74 -13.08
C LEU A 87 9.60 6.22 -12.95
N PHE A 88 9.93 5.17 -13.70
CA PHE A 88 11.29 4.61 -13.75
C PHE A 88 12.23 5.50 -14.58
N CYS A 89 12.52 6.71 -14.11
CA CYS A 89 13.44 7.64 -14.76
C CYS A 89 14.91 7.21 -14.62
N VAL A 90 15.23 6.50 -13.54
CA VAL A 90 16.59 6.00 -13.25
C VAL A 90 16.49 4.50 -12.98
N SER A 91 17.21 3.69 -13.76
CA SER A 91 17.17 2.22 -13.64
C SER A 91 17.64 1.71 -12.27
N GLN A 92 18.54 2.43 -11.60
CA GLN A 92 19.05 2.12 -10.26
C GLN A 92 18.17 2.64 -9.12
N GLY A 93 16.97 3.17 -9.42
CA GLY A 93 16.03 3.65 -8.41
C GLY A 93 15.63 2.53 -7.44
N ARG A 94 16.01 2.67 -6.17
CA ARG A 94 15.73 1.66 -5.12
C ARG A 94 14.25 1.47 -4.82
N ARG A 95 13.39 2.38 -5.27
CA ARG A 95 11.92 2.34 -5.10
C ARG A 95 11.17 1.96 -6.37
N ASN A 96 11.89 1.67 -7.47
CA ASN A 96 11.25 1.26 -8.71
C ASN A 96 10.44 -0.04 -8.54
N TRP A 97 10.88 -0.95 -7.67
CA TRP A 97 10.14 -2.18 -7.40
C TRP A 97 8.76 -1.94 -6.75
N GLU A 98 8.56 -0.79 -6.09
CA GLU A 98 7.29 -0.38 -5.48
C GLU A 98 6.32 0.22 -6.52
N SER A 99 6.80 0.66 -7.67
CA SER A 99 6.00 1.31 -8.71
C SER A 99 5.82 0.43 -9.95
N SER A 100 4.97 0.85 -10.89
CA SER A 100 4.45 -0.03 -11.95
C SER A 100 5.35 -0.16 -13.17
N CYS A 101 5.79 0.97 -13.77
CA CYS A 101 6.52 0.97 -15.05
C CYS A 101 7.16 2.34 -15.35
N ALA A 102 8.00 2.38 -16.39
CA ALA A 102 8.47 3.62 -17.03
C ALA A 102 7.40 4.28 -17.92
N ASP A 103 6.39 3.52 -18.37
CA ASP A 103 5.32 4.00 -19.24
C ASP A 103 4.20 4.65 -18.41
N PRO A 104 3.84 5.93 -18.69
CA PRO A 104 2.78 6.62 -17.95
C PRO A 104 1.40 5.99 -18.14
N PHE A 105 1.12 5.34 -19.28
CA PHE A 105 -0.18 4.72 -19.51
C PHE A 105 -0.36 3.46 -18.65
N LEU A 106 0.57 2.51 -18.72
CA LEU A 106 0.54 1.31 -17.88
C LEU A 106 0.59 1.67 -16.40
N MET A 107 1.35 2.68 -16.02
CA MET A 107 1.39 3.17 -14.65
C MET A 107 0.02 3.66 -14.20
N GLY A 108 -0.62 4.53 -15.00
CA GLY A 108 -1.96 5.07 -14.75
C GLY A 108 -3.00 3.99 -14.54
N GLU A 109 -3.05 3.01 -15.44
CA GLU A 109 -3.99 1.88 -15.37
C GLU A 109 -3.75 1.01 -14.14
N ALA A 110 -2.48 0.66 -13.86
CA ALA A 110 -2.15 -0.15 -12.68
C ALA A 110 -2.52 0.56 -11.36
N ALA A 111 -2.30 1.88 -11.28
CA ALA A 111 -2.68 2.67 -10.11
C ALA A 111 -4.20 2.79 -9.97
N TYR A 112 -4.91 3.09 -11.07
CA TYR A 112 -6.36 3.19 -11.08
C TYR A 112 -7.02 1.91 -10.56
N GLU A 113 -6.59 0.77 -11.07
CA GLU A 113 -7.14 -0.53 -10.69
C GLU A 113 -6.85 -0.90 -9.23
N THR A 114 -5.66 -0.56 -8.75
CA THR A 114 -5.27 -0.81 -7.36
C THR A 114 -6.06 0.08 -6.39
N ILE A 115 -6.15 1.38 -6.66
CA ILE A 115 -6.90 2.34 -5.83
C ILE A 115 -8.38 1.97 -5.81
N SER A 116 -8.97 1.67 -6.97
CA SER A 116 -10.37 1.28 -7.08
C SER A 116 -10.64 0.00 -6.27
N GLY A 117 -9.74 -0.98 -6.31
CA GLY A 117 -9.87 -2.21 -5.51
C GLY A 117 -9.77 -1.97 -4.01
N MET A 118 -8.84 -1.12 -3.56
CA MET A 118 -8.67 -0.79 -2.13
C MET A 118 -9.88 -0.03 -1.59
N GLN A 119 -10.34 1.01 -2.29
CA GLN A 119 -11.46 1.85 -1.88
C GLN A 119 -12.80 1.10 -1.84
N GLN A 120 -12.96 0.05 -2.65
CA GLN A 120 -14.14 -0.83 -2.57
C GLN A 120 -14.26 -1.56 -1.23
N THR A 121 -13.18 -1.68 -0.46
CA THR A 121 -13.16 -2.39 0.82
C THR A 121 -13.25 -1.47 2.04
N GLY A 122 -13.39 -0.16 1.83
CA GLY A 122 -13.55 0.83 2.90
C GLY A 122 -12.26 1.43 3.44
N VAL A 123 -11.14 1.29 2.71
CA VAL A 123 -9.81 1.88 3.00
C VAL A 123 -9.37 2.79 1.86
#